data_AF-A0ABD1TJ20-F1
#
_entry.id   AF-A0ABD1TJ20-F1
#
_cell.length_a   1.000
_cell.length_b   1.000
_cell.length_c   1.000
_cell.angle_alpha   90.00
_cell.angle_beta   90.00
_cell.angle_gamma   90.00
#
_symmetry.space_group_name_H-M   'P 1'
#
loop_
_entity.id
_entity.type
_entity.pdbx_description
1 polymer ?
#
loop_
_entity_poly.entity_id
_entity_poly.type
_entity_poly.pdbx_seq_one_letter_code
_entity_poly.pdbx_strand_id
1 'polypeptide(L)'
;MASPLSFCSQNLDKGFFTLSLEKVTLKKKIPIGILNFSQQNVVLGSNLKQLSREKDIMSALEALDEMKSNGILAESQDVIELMQAIVDMKFLDAGKRIHEYIQRNSSDFDVIVFNKLIETYFKLGETRSARQVFDRILHRNLDSWNKMIIGLVENGEGEVALRVFSRLVKDGIEPNYSTFLGVLKACECLGDLEKGQEYFESMSRDYGICPSLEHYLSFLNLLKKYKTTSEMREYFLTKMLSKPSTKVWRILENHLRTEPKEQMKQTPNLKLNKNNMVNENPVSNSKCAPPGKEKAYEKLRLLSKEVKKAGYVPDTKYVLHDLDQEAKERALLYHSERLAIAYGLISTPPGTTLRIIKNLRICGDCHNFIKILSSFEKREFIVRDNKRFHHFKDGKCSCGDFW
;
A
#
# COMPACT_ATOMS: atom_id res chain seq x y z
N MET A 1 -14.26 50.62 33.96
CA MET A 1 -15.68 50.58 33.57
C MET A 1 -15.79 49.50 32.48
N ALA A 2 -16.06 48.23 32.75
CA ALA A 2 -16.70 47.54 33.88
C ALA A 2 -18.25 47.57 33.90
N SER A 3 -18.86 46.73 33.04
CA SER A 3 -20.07 45.91 33.33
C SER A 3 -21.40 46.67 33.58
N PRO A 4 -22.57 46.02 33.88
CA PRO A 4 -22.90 44.59 33.91
C PRO A 4 -24.23 44.14 33.23
N LEU A 5 -24.44 42.81 33.14
CA LEU A 5 -25.64 41.97 33.43
C LEU A 5 -27.05 42.65 33.49
N SER A 6 -28.19 42.08 33.07
CA SER A 6 -28.61 40.74 32.57
C SER A 6 -30.06 40.88 31.97
N PHE A 7 -31.05 39.97 31.88
CA PHE A 7 -31.37 38.63 32.45
C PHE A 7 -32.44 37.85 31.60
N CYS A 8 -32.82 36.68 32.12
CA CYS A 8 -33.98 35.77 31.88
C CYS A 8 -35.29 36.31 31.22
N SER A 9 -36.15 35.48 30.60
CA SER A 9 -36.41 34.05 30.87
C SER A 9 -37.09 33.23 29.74
N GLN A 10 -36.97 31.89 29.83
CA GLN A 10 -37.87 30.82 29.28
C GLN A 10 -38.07 30.76 27.74
N ASN A 11 -37.46 29.80 27.04
CA ASN A 11 -37.92 28.40 26.81
C ASN A 11 -39.09 28.24 25.82
N LEU A 12 -38.77 27.94 24.55
CA LEU A 12 -39.09 26.66 23.89
C LEU A 12 -38.43 26.55 22.50
N ASP A 13 -38.63 25.40 21.84
CA ASP A 13 -38.41 25.09 20.42
C ASP A 13 -37.01 25.32 19.81
N LYS A 14 -36.17 24.29 19.97
CA LYS A 14 -34.95 24.10 19.17
C LYS A 14 -35.32 23.70 17.73
N GLY A 15 -35.12 24.59 16.77
CA GLY A 15 -35.31 24.34 15.33
C GLY A 15 -34.31 23.36 14.70
N PHE A 16 -34.25 22.11 15.18
CA PHE A 16 -33.60 21.01 14.47
C PHE A 16 -34.46 20.58 13.29
N PHE A 17 -34.15 21.07 12.08
CA PHE A 17 -34.71 20.51 10.85
C PHE A 17 -34.05 19.17 10.52
N THR A 18 -34.53 18.11 11.18
CA THR A 18 -34.34 16.75 10.69
C THR A 18 -35.11 16.60 9.38
N LEU A 19 -34.40 16.56 8.25
CA LEU A 19 -34.98 16.13 6.97
C LEU A 19 -35.30 14.64 7.04
N SER A 20 -36.50 14.32 7.49
CA SER A 20 -37.07 12.98 7.44
C SER A 20 -37.25 12.55 5.98
N LEU A 21 -36.70 11.37 5.65
CA LEU A 21 -36.83 10.74 4.34
C LEU A 21 -38.26 10.21 4.12
N GLU A 22 -39.19 11.11 3.77
CA GLU A 22 -40.44 10.69 3.15
C GLU A 22 -40.19 10.25 1.70
N LYS A 23 -40.84 9.15 1.31
CA LYS A 23 -40.66 8.51 0.00
C LYS A 23 -41.40 9.28 -1.10
N VAL A 24 -40.84 10.40 -1.56
CA VAL A 24 -41.29 11.05 -2.79
C VAL A 24 -40.90 10.18 -3.99
N THR A 25 -41.85 9.40 -4.49
CA THR A 25 -41.71 8.63 -5.74
C THR A 25 -41.68 9.58 -6.95
N LEU A 26 -40.48 10.11 -7.24
CA LEU A 26 -40.22 11.08 -8.32
C LEU A 26 -40.36 10.49 -9.74
N LYS A 27 -41.59 10.09 -10.11
CA LYS A 27 -41.98 9.84 -11.52
C LYS A 27 -42.26 11.15 -12.28
N LYS A 28 -41.40 12.16 -12.10
CA LYS A 28 -41.36 13.38 -12.91
C LYS A 28 -39.90 13.75 -13.17
N LYS A 29 -39.42 13.48 -14.40
CA LYS A 29 -38.16 14.04 -14.89
C LYS A 29 -38.29 15.56 -14.89
N ILE A 30 -37.43 16.26 -14.16
CA ILE A 30 -37.25 17.71 -14.32
C ILE A 30 -36.54 17.91 -15.68
N PRO A 31 -37.01 18.79 -16.58
CA PRO A 31 -36.31 19.06 -17.82
C PRO A 31 -34.94 19.68 -17.54
N ILE A 32 -33.87 18.96 -17.90
CA ILE A 32 -32.47 19.32 -17.58
C ILE A 32 -32.10 20.70 -18.14
N GLY A 33 -32.68 21.11 -19.28
CA GLY A 33 -32.49 22.41 -19.90
C GLY A 33 -33.07 23.63 -19.17
N ILE A 34 -33.67 23.47 -17.98
CA ILE A 34 -34.12 24.58 -17.11
C ILE A 34 -33.09 24.88 -16.00
N LEU A 35 -32.19 23.94 -15.72
CA LEU A 35 -31.20 24.05 -14.64
C LEU A 35 -29.94 24.80 -15.12
N ASN A 36 -29.28 25.52 -14.22
CA ASN A 36 -27.97 26.12 -14.51
C ASN A 36 -26.85 25.05 -14.49
N PHE A 37 -25.69 25.34 -15.07
CA PHE A 37 -24.60 24.37 -15.25
C PHE A 37 -24.16 23.67 -13.95
N SER A 38 -24.09 24.41 -12.83
CA SER A 38 -23.77 23.83 -11.51
C SER A 38 -24.88 22.89 -10.99
N GLN A 39 -26.16 23.21 -11.22
CA GLN A 39 -27.29 22.35 -10.86
C GLN A 39 -27.36 21.11 -11.76
N GLN A 40 -27.08 21.25 -13.06
CA GLN A 40 -27.02 20.13 -14.01
C GLN A 40 -25.95 19.12 -13.60
N ASN A 41 -24.75 19.58 -13.24
CA ASN A 41 -23.66 18.72 -12.78
C ASN A 41 -24.04 17.93 -11.51
N VAL A 42 -24.55 18.62 -10.48
CA VAL A 42 -24.99 17.97 -9.22
C VAL A 42 -26.09 16.93 -9.48
N VAL A 43 -27.07 17.22 -10.32
CA VAL A 43 -28.15 16.27 -10.66
C VAL A 43 -27.59 15.06 -11.40
N LEU A 44 -26.81 15.24 -12.47
CA LEU A 44 -26.29 14.14 -13.26
C LEU A 44 -25.29 13.26 -12.49
N GLY A 45 -24.39 13.84 -11.71
CA GLY A 45 -23.49 13.09 -10.83
C GLY A 45 -24.24 12.28 -9.77
N SER A 46 -25.26 12.87 -9.13
CA SER A 46 -26.10 12.15 -8.16
C SER A 46 -26.84 10.95 -8.77
N ASN A 47 -27.31 11.09 -10.02
CA ASN A 47 -27.96 10.03 -10.78
C ASN A 47 -26.96 8.90 -11.14
N LEU A 48 -25.79 9.23 -11.69
CA LEU A 48 -24.71 8.29 -11.97
C LEU A 48 -24.33 7.46 -10.73
N LYS A 49 -24.21 8.13 -9.58
CA LYS A 49 -23.90 7.49 -8.28
C LYS A 49 -25.00 6.54 -7.83
N GLN A 50 -26.27 6.91 -7.98
CA GLN A 50 -27.42 6.06 -7.64
C GLN A 50 -27.46 4.81 -8.54
N LEU A 51 -27.39 5.00 -9.86
CA LEU A 51 -27.45 3.90 -10.85
C LEU A 51 -26.30 2.90 -10.66
N SER A 52 -25.11 3.38 -10.29
CA SER A 52 -23.96 2.54 -9.95
C SER A 52 -24.22 1.65 -8.72
N ARG A 53 -24.94 2.15 -7.70
CA ARG A 53 -25.32 1.40 -6.49
C ARG A 53 -26.43 0.38 -6.75
N GLU A 54 -27.38 0.76 -7.59
CA GLU A 54 -28.47 -0.12 -8.07
C GLU A 54 -27.97 -1.15 -9.10
N LYS A 55 -26.71 -1.02 -9.54
CA LYS A 55 -26.02 -1.85 -10.53
C LYS A 55 -26.64 -1.85 -11.93
N ASP A 56 -27.43 -0.82 -12.25
CA ASP A 56 -27.83 -0.51 -13.62
C ASP A 56 -26.68 0.17 -14.36
N ILE A 57 -25.73 -0.66 -14.79
CA ILE A 57 -24.53 -0.27 -15.52
C ILE A 57 -24.87 0.38 -16.87
N MET A 58 -25.99 0.00 -17.50
CA MET A 58 -26.35 0.54 -18.82
C MET A 58 -26.86 1.97 -18.69
N SER A 59 -27.82 2.21 -17.80
CA SER A 59 -28.29 3.58 -17.49
C SER A 59 -27.15 4.45 -16.92
N ALA A 60 -26.24 3.88 -16.13
CA ALA A 60 -25.07 4.61 -15.61
C ALA A 60 -24.09 5.03 -16.73
N LEU A 61 -23.87 4.18 -17.73
CA LEU A 61 -23.06 4.53 -18.91
C LEU A 61 -23.78 5.54 -19.82
N GLU A 62 -25.09 5.46 -19.95
CA GLU A 62 -25.90 6.47 -20.66
C GLU A 62 -25.83 7.83 -19.94
N ALA A 63 -25.87 7.86 -18.60
CA ALA A 63 -25.64 9.06 -17.82
C ALA A 63 -24.23 9.65 -18.03
N LEU A 64 -23.18 8.82 -18.15
CA LEU A 64 -21.83 9.30 -18.49
C LEU A 64 -21.75 9.91 -19.91
N ASP A 65 -22.39 9.28 -20.91
CA ASP A 65 -22.46 9.83 -22.26
C ASP A 65 -23.34 11.09 -22.34
N GLU A 66 -24.38 11.23 -21.49
CA GLU A 66 -25.16 12.47 -21.31
C GLU A 66 -24.33 13.58 -20.63
N MET A 67 -23.61 13.30 -19.54
CA MET A 67 -22.72 14.26 -18.88
C MET A 67 -21.68 14.81 -19.88
N LYS A 68 -21.00 13.93 -20.60
CA LYS A 68 -20.09 14.27 -21.70
C LYS A 68 -20.74 15.15 -22.77
N SER A 69 -21.97 14.82 -23.19
CA SER A 69 -22.70 15.58 -24.22
C SER A 69 -23.08 16.99 -23.76
N ASN A 70 -23.23 17.21 -22.44
CA ASN A 70 -23.43 18.51 -21.82
C ASN A 70 -22.11 19.23 -21.43
N GLY A 71 -20.94 18.67 -21.77
CA GLY A 71 -19.64 19.24 -21.40
C GLY A 71 -19.28 19.10 -19.91
N ILE A 72 -19.91 18.15 -19.22
CA ILE A 72 -19.73 17.88 -17.78
C ILE A 72 -18.84 16.65 -17.59
N LEU A 73 -17.76 16.82 -16.83
CA LEU A 73 -16.89 15.72 -16.38
C LEU A 73 -17.49 15.06 -15.13
N ALA A 74 -17.52 13.73 -15.08
CA ALA A 74 -17.91 12.98 -13.88
C ALA A 74 -16.79 12.95 -12.84
N GLU A 75 -17.14 13.05 -11.55
CA GLU A 75 -16.16 12.98 -10.47
C GLU A 75 -15.43 11.62 -10.46
N SER A 76 -14.11 11.64 -10.21
CA SER A 76 -13.28 10.44 -10.09
C SER A 76 -13.88 9.37 -9.17
N GLN A 77 -14.58 9.77 -8.10
CA GLN A 77 -15.22 8.85 -7.16
C GLN A 77 -16.45 8.13 -7.76
N ASP A 78 -17.25 8.80 -8.59
CA ASP A 78 -18.42 8.19 -9.24
C ASP A 78 -17.99 7.22 -10.35
N VAL A 79 -16.95 7.59 -11.12
CA VAL A 79 -16.33 6.71 -12.12
C VAL A 79 -15.72 5.46 -11.44
N ILE A 80 -15.12 5.61 -10.25
CA ILE A 80 -14.63 4.49 -9.42
C ILE A 80 -15.76 3.63 -8.86
N GLU A 81 -16.89 4.22 -8.46
CA GLU A 81 -18.07 3.51 -7.95
C GLU A 81 -18.74 2.68 -9.07
N LEU A 82 -18.87 3.23 -10.29
CA LEU A 82 -19.31 2.48 -11.48
C LEU A 82 -18.31 1.39 -11.88
N MET A 83 -17.00 1.65 -11.85
CA MET A 83 -15.98 0.62 -12.11
C MET A 83 -16.05 -0.56 -11.12
N GLN A 84 -16.52 -0.34 -9.89
CA GLN A 84 -16.78 -1.44 -8.94
C GLN A 84 -18.06 -2.20 -9.30
N ALA A 85 -19.16 -1.52 -9.67
CA ALA A 85 -20.38 -2.18 -10.14
C ALA A 85 -20.12 -3.07 -11.38
N ILE A 86 -19.32 -2.58 -12.33
CA ILE A 86 -18.88 -3.31 -13.53
C ILE A 86 -18.13 -4.60 -13.17
N VAL A 87 -17.25 -4.55 -12.15
CA VAL A 87 -16.53 -5.73 -11.63
C VAL A 87 -17.48 -6.73 -10.97
N ASP A 88 -18.36 -6.26 -10.09
CA ASP A 88 -19.33 -7.10 -9.38
C ASP A 88 -20.25 -7.88 -10.34
N MET A 89 -20.68 -7.22 -11.43
CA MET A 89 -21.55 -7.80 -12.47
C MET A 89 -20.76 -8.49 -13.59
N LYS A 90 -19.42 -8.49 -13.53
CA LYS A 90 -18.49 -9.06 -14.52
C LYS A 90 -18.67 -8.57 -15.97
N PHE A 91 -19.18 -7.34 -16.15
CA PHE A 91 -19.60 -6.86 -17.47
C PHE A 91 -18.44 -6.21 -18.26
N LEU A 92 -17.65 -7.03 -18.95
CA LEU A 92 -16.43 -6.58 -19.61
C LEU A 92 -16.63 -5.44 -20.64
N ASP A 93 -17.70 -5.45 -21.43
CA ASP A 93 -17.91 -4.42 -22.46
C ASP A 93 -18.28 -3.05 -21.87
N ALA A 94 -18.91 -3.02 -20.69
CA ALA A 94 -19.03 -1.80 -19.90
C ALA A 94 -17.66 -1.30 -19.42
N GLY A 95 -16.76 -2.21 -19.04
CA GLY A 95 -15.35 -1.92 -18.75
C GLY A 95 -14.60 -1.30 -19.95
N LYS A 96 -14.95 -1.67 -21.18
CA LYS A 96 -14.42 -1.03 -22.40
C LYS A 96 -15.00 0.38 -22.61
N ARG A 97 -16.33 0.57 -22.49
CA ARG A 97 -16.96 1.90 -22.61
C ARG A 97 -16.40 2.90 -21.59
N ILE A 98 -16.22 2.51 -20.33
CA ILE A 98 -15.67 3.39 -19.30
C ILE A 98 -14.17 3.68 -19.49
N HIS A 99 -13.38 2.73 -20.01
CA HIS A 99 -12.00 3.00 -20.46
C HIS A 99 -11.97 4.04 -21.57
N GLU A 100 -12.83 3.96 -22.59
CA GLU A 100 -12.88 4.99 -23.63
C GLU A 100 -13.25 6.38 -23.07
N TYR A 101 -14.16 6.44 -22.10
CA TYR A 101 -14.53 7.69 -21.41
C TYR A 101 -13.33 8.28 -20.64
N ILE A 102 -12.64 7.46 -19.84
CA ILE A 102 -11.44 7.88 -19.10
C ILE A 102 -10.31 8.29 -20.06
N GLN A 103 -10.13 7.57 -21.17
CA GLN A 103 -9.07 7.84 -22.15
C GLN A 103 -9.28 9.17 -22.89
N ARG A 104 -10.55 9.53 -23.19
CA ARG A 104 -10.92 10.80 -23.84
C ARG A 104 -10.71 12.02 -22.93
N ASN A 105 -10.91 11.87 -21.62
CA ASN A 105 -10.72 12.91 -20.60
C ASN A 105 -9.45 12.66 -19.76
N SER A 106 -8.38 12.14 -20.40
CA SER A 106 -7.21 11.62 -19.68
C SER A 106 -6.31 12.69 -19.04
N SER A 107 -6.51 13.96 -19.40
CA SER A 107 -5.94 15.15 -18.74
C SER A 107 -6.55 15.43 -17.36
N ASP A 108 -7.79 14.99 -17.14
CA ASP A 108 -8.66 15.48 -16.07
C ASP A 108 -8.89 14.44 -14.96
N PHE A 109 -8.32 13.24 -15.13
CA PHE A 109 -8.39 12.15 -14.16
C PHE A 109 -7.04 11.88 -13.49
N ASP A 110 -7.08 11.81 -12.15
CA ASP A 110 -5.94 11.39 -11.34
C ASP A 110 -5.54 9.92 -11.60
N VAL A 111 -4.28 9.60 -11.32
CA VAL A 111 -3.70 8.25 -11.41
C VAL A 111 -4.51 7.19 -10.64
N ILE A 112 -5.27 7.56 -9.61
CA ILE A 112 -6.18 6.66 -8.88
C ILE A 112 -7.27 6.03 -9.76
N VAL A 113 -7.80 6.78 -10.74
CA VAL A 113 -8.82 6.29 -11.68
C VAL A 113 -8.21 5.26 -12.63
N PHE A 114 -7.01 5.53 -13.15
CA PHE A 114 -6.27 4.57 -13.97
C PHE A 114 -5.85 3.32 -13.18
N ASN A 115 -5.42 3.46 -11.92
CA ASN A 115 -5.11 2.32 -11.04
C ASN A 115 -6.35 1.46 -10.75
N LYS A 116 -7.53 2.08 -10.61
CA LYS A 116 -8.80 1.34 -10.49
C LYS A 116 -9.18 0.66 -11.80
N LEU A 117 -8.98 1.31 -12.95
CA LEU A 117 -9.26 0.71 -14.27
C LEU A 117 -8.38 -0.52 -14.55
N ILE A 118 -7.10 -0.46 -14.16
CA ILE A 118 -6.18 -1.61 -14.16
C ILE A 118 -6.75 -2.75 -13.30
N GLU A 119 -7.14 -2.47 -12.06
CA GLU A 119 -7.76 -3.46 -11.15
C GLU A 119 -9.05 -4.06 -11.75
N THR A 120 -9.91 -3.23 -12.33
CA THR A 120 -11.15 -3.65 -13.00
C THR A 120 -10.85 -4.62 -14.14
N TYR A 121 -9.88 -4.33 -15.01
CA TYR A 121 -9.52 -5.27 -16.08
C TYR A 121 -8.94 -6.58 -15.57
N PHE A 122 -8.08 -6.58 -14.54
CA PHE A 122 -7.58 -7.82 -13.93
C PHE A 122 -8.68 -8.67 -13.30
N LYS A 123 -9.66 -8.05 -12.62
CA LYS A 123 -10.81 -8.75 -12.03
C LYS A 123 -11.83 -9.27 -13.07
N LEU A 124 -11.73 -8.77 -14.30
CA LEU A 124 -12.50 -9.25 -15.47
C LEU A 124 -11.74 -10.28 -16.32
N GLY A 125 -10.52 -10.67 -15.92
CA GLY A 125 -9.67 -11.62 -16.67
C GLY A 125 -8.93 -11.03 -17.87
N GLU A 126 -8.93 -9.70 -18.04
CA GLU A 126 -8.48 -9.01 -19.24
C GLU A 126 -7.07 -8.40 -19.06
N THR A 127 -6.07 -9.27 -18.85
CA THR A 127 -4.68 -8.87 -18.60
C THR A 127 -4.07 -8.03 -19.72
N ARG A 128 -4.49 -8.22 -20.97
CA ARG A 128 -4.03 -7.39 -22.10
C ARG A 128 -4.50 -5.95 -21.97
N SER A 129 -5.76 -5.76 -21.60
CA SER A 129 -6.35 -4.45 -21.41
C SER A 129 -5.75 -3.73 -20.19
N ALA A 130 -5.53 -4.45 -19.07
CA ALA A 130 -4.83 -3.92 -17.90
C ALA A 130 -3.42 -3.41 -18.22
N ARG A 131 -2.63 -4.19 -18.99
CA ARG A 131 -1.31 -3.76 -19.50
C ARG A 131 -1.38 -2.48 -20.32
N GLN A 132 -2.32 -2.38 -21.25
CA GLN A 132 -2.48 -1.19 -22.10
C GLN A 132 -2.81 0.08 -21.31
N VAL A 133 -3.62 -0.01 -20.25
CA VAL A 133 -3.88 1.12 -19.36
C VAL A 133 -2.60 1.52 -18.63
N PHE A 134 -1.90 0.55 -18.02
CA PHE A 134 -0.66 0.82 -17.29
C PHE A 134 0.43 1.45 -18.16
N ASP A 135 0.64 0.94 -19.38
CA ASP A 135 1.68 1.44 -20.28
C ASP A 135 1.36 2.87 -20.81
N ARG A 136 0.11 3.35 -20.67
CA ARG A 136 -0.30 4.73 -20.99
C ARG A 136 -0.23 5.73 -19.82
N ILE A 137 -0.13 5.28 -18.56
CA ILE A 137 0.00 6.20 -17.41
C ILE A 137 1.34 6.95 -17.49
N LEU A 138 1.29 8.28 -17.64
CA LEU A 138 2.48 9.15 -17.69
C LEU A 138 3.24 9.16 -16.36
N HIS A 139 2.53 9.33 -15.25
CA HIS A 139 3.11 9.45 -13.90
C HIS A 139 2.64 8.30 -13.00
N ARG A 140 3.25 7.13 -13.18
CA ARG A 140 2.96 5.92 -12.39
C ARG A 140 3.41 6.11 -10.95
N ASN A 141 2.55 5.77 -10.00
CA ASN A 141 2.89 5.69 -8.59
C ASN A 141 3.11 4.23 -8.16
N LEU A 142 3.61 4.00 -6.94
CA LEU A 142 3.86 2.65 -6.43
C LEU A 142 2.59 1.77 -6.37
N ASP A 143 1.40 2.37 -6.22
CA ASP A 143 0.14 1.62 -6.33
C ASP A 143 -0.09 1.12 -7.77
N SER A 144 0.19 1.91 -8.81
CA SER A 144 0.09 1.48 -10.22
C SER A 144 0.88 0.18 -10.47
N TRP A 145 2.08 0.09 -9.91
CA TRP A 145 2.94 -1.09 -9.99
C TRP A 145 2.42 -2.26 -9.15
N ASN A 146 1.95 -2.01 -7.92
CA ASN A 146 1.40 -3.04 -7.06
C ASN A 146 0.12 -3.64 -7.65
N LYS A 147 -0.76 -2.83 -8.27
CA LYS A 147 -1.93 -3.32 -9.03
C LYS A 147 -1.51 -4.25 -10.17
N MET A 148 -0.46 -3.90 -10.92
CA MET A 148 0.09 -4.77 -11.97
C MET A 148 0.66 -6.08 -11.43
N ILE A 149 1.51 -6.04 -10.38
CA ILE A 149 2.12 -7.25 -9.83
C ILE A 149 1.05 -8.19 -9.26
N ILE A 150 0.11 -7.67 -8.45
CA ILE A 150 -0.93 -8.48 -7.82
C ILE A 150 -1.91 -9.04 -8.86
N GLY A 151 -2.42 -8.21 -9.77
CA GLY A 151 -3.33 -8.66 -10.84
C GLY A 151 -2.66 -9.63 -11.82
N LEU A 152 -1.35 -9.43 -12.07
CA LEU A 152 -0.37 -10.38 -12.58
C LEU A 152 -0.61 -11.80 -12.07
N VAL A 153 -0.45 -11.93 -10.76
CA VAL A 153 -0.45 -13.20 -10.03
C VAL A 153 -1.85 -13.79 -9.89
N GLU A 154 -2.86 -12.95 -9.64
CA GLU A 154 -4.27 -13.37 -9.57
C GLU A 154 -4.78 -13.97 -10.88
N ASN A 155 -4.18 -13.59 -12.03
CA ASN A 155 -4.44 -14.16 -13.35
C ASN A 155 -3.42 -15.25 -13.76
N GLY A 156 -2.58 -15.74 -12.83
CA GLY A 156 -1.62 -16.81 -13.07
C GLY A 156 -0.36 -16.42 -13.85
N GLU A 157 -0.25 -15.18 -14.32
CA GLU A 157 0.89 -14.66 -15.09
C GLU A 157 2.09 -14.28 -14.18
N GLY A 158 2.44 -15.14 -13.22
CA GLY A 158 3.44 -14.88 -12.16
C GLY A 158 4.83 -14.50 -12.69
N GLU A 159 5.27 -15.09 -13.80
CA GLU A 159 6.52 -14.71 -14.48
C GLU A 159 6.51 -13.25 -14.97
N VAL A 160 5.36 -12.79 -15.46
CA VAL A 160 5.19 -11.41 -15.92
C VAL A 160 5.19 -10.47 -14.71
N ALA A 161 4.62 -10.90 -13.58
CA ALA A 161 4.64 -10.14 -12.33
C ALA A 161 6.07 -9.94 -11.80
N LEU A 162 6.92 -10.99 -11.84
CA LEU A 162 8.34 -10.86 -11.51
C LEU A 162 9.08 -9.92 -12.47
N ARG A 163 8.82 -9.97 -13.78
CA ARG A 163 9.39 -9.00 -14.75
C ARG A 163 8.94 -7.56 -14.48
N VAL A 164 7.69 -7.35 -14.07
CA VAL A 164 7.18 -6.03 -13.66
C VAL A 164 7.87 -5.55 -12.38
N PHE A 165 8.12 -6.43 -11.41
CA PHE A 165 8.92 -6.11 -10.22
C PHE A 165 10.37 -5.71 -10.56
N SER A 166 11.04 -6.48 -11.42
CA SER A 166 12.40 -6.12 -11.88
C SER A 166 12.44 -4.76 -12.59
N ARG A 167 11.37 -4.39 -13.32
CA ARG A 167 11.24 -3.05 -13.94
C ARG A 167 11.01 -1.97 -12.88
N LEU A 168 10.14 -2.18 -11.87
CA LEU A 168 9.95 -1.26 -10.74
C LEU A 168 11.28 -0.92 -10.03
N VAL A 169 12.10 -1.94 -9.75
CA VAL A 169 13.40 -1.75 -9.08
C VAL A 169 14.40 -1.04 -9.98
N LYS A 170 14.43 -1.37 -11.28
CA LYS A 170 15.27 -0.70 -12.28
C LYS A 170 14.90 0.79 -12.46
N ASP A 171 13.61 1.11 -12.39
CA ASP A 171 13.08 2.47 -12.50
C ASP A 171 13.30 3.30 -11.22
N GLY A 172 14.00 2.74 -10.21
CA GLY A 172 14.41 3.43 -8.98
C GLY A 172 13.30 3.60 -7.94
N ILE A 173 12.17 2.93 -8.12
CA ILE A 173 11.02 3.02 -7.23
C ILE A 173 11.20 2.01 -6.09
N GLU A 174 11.23 2.48 -4.84
CA GLU A 174 11.38 1.59 -3.68
C GLU A 174 10.15 0.66 -3.53
N PRO A 175 10.33 -0.67 -3.51
CA PRO A 175 9.28 -1.63 -3.15
C PRO A 175 8.73 -1.35 -1.75
N ASN A 176 7.45 -1.67 -1.54
CA ASN A 176 6.86 -1.69 -0.21
C ASN A 176 6.32 -3.07 0.17
N TYR A 177 5.70 -3.11 1.35
CA TYR A 177 4.92 -4.22 1.87
C TYR A 177 4.05 -4.95 0.82
N SER A 178 3.23 -4.21 0.07
CA SER A 178 2.31 -4.81 -0.91
C SER A 178 3.05 -5.31 -2.16
N THR A 179 4.17 -4.68 -2.52
CA THR A 179 5.06 -5.13 -3.60
C THR A 179 5.63 -6.51 -3.27
N PHE A 180 6.20 -6.68 -2.08
CA PHE A 180 6.77 -7.96 -1.65
C PHE A 180 5.73 -9.06 -1.47
N LEU A 181 4.51 -8.74 -1.01
CA LEU A 181 3.43 -9.73 -0.96
C LEU A 181 3.06 -10.23 -2.36
N GLY A 182 3.01 -9.33 -3.36
CA GLY A 182 2.80 -9.70 -4.75
C GLY A 182 3.93 -10.56 -5.32
N VAL A 183 5.19 -10.22 -5.03
CA VAL A 183 6.38 -10.99 -5.46
C VAL A 183 6.42 -12.39 -4.83
N LEU A 184 6.14 -12.52 -3.53
CA LEU A 184 6.06 -13.83 -2.87
C LEU A 184 4.93 -14.68 -3.42
N LYS A 185 3.75 -14.10 -3.69
CA LYS A 185 2.65 -14.81 -4.37
C LYS A 185 3.00 -15.19 -5.82
N ALA A 186 3.83 -14.41 -6.52
CA ALA A 186 4.34 -14.80 -7.84
C ALA A 186 5.23 -16.05 -7.75
N CYS A 187 6.16 -16.11 -6.79
CA CYS A 187 6.96 -17.29 -6.52
C CYS A 187 6.09 -18.48 -6.06
N GLU A 188 5.08 -18.25 -5.22
CA GLU A 188 4.09 -19.24 -4.80
C GLU A 188 3.36 -19.86 -6.00
N CYS A 189 2.88 -19.04 -6.95
CA CYS A 189 2.23 -19.51 -8.18
C CYS A 189 3.18 -20.29 -9.09
N LEU A 190 4.43 -19.82 -9.27
CA LEU A 190 5.43 -20.49 -10.11
C LEU A 190 6.01 -21.77 -9.50
N GLY A 191 5.95 -21.94 -8.17
CA GLY A 191 6.71 -22.97 -7.46
C GLY A 191 8.21 -22.63 -7.33
N ASP A 192 8.57 -21.36 -7.50
CA ASP A 192 9.97 -20.93 -7.50
C ASP A 192 10.46 -20.72 -6.06
N LEU A 193 10.86 -21.82 -5.42
CA LEU A 193 11.33 -21.82 -4.03
C LEU A 193 12.59 -20.95 -3.85
N GLU A 194 13.51 -20.97 -4.80
CA GLU A 194 14.79 -20.27 -4.71
C GLU A 194 14.59 -18.76 -4.75
N LYS A 195 13.86 -18.23 -5.76
CA LYS A 195 13.50 -16.81 -5.78
C LYS A 195 12.57 -16.43 -4.63
N GLY A 196 11.70 -17.34 -4.19
CA GLY A 196 10.85 -17.11 -3.02
C GLY A 196 11.65 -16.91 -1.73
N GLN A 197 12.73 -17.68 -1.53
CA GLN A 197 13.66 -17.51 -0.42
C GLN A 197 14.47 -16.21 -0.56
N GLU A 198 15.06 -15.96 -1.74
CA GLU A 198 15.81 -14.74 -2.03
C GLU A 198 14.98 -13.48 -1.75
N TYR A 199 13.76 -13.41 -2.30
CA TYR A 199 12.89 -12.25 -2.13
C TYR A 199 12.40 -12.09 -0.69
N PHE A 200 12.06 -13.18 0.01
CA PHE A 200 11.67 -13.10 1.42
C PHE A 200 12.78 -12.51 2.29
N GLU A 201 14.04 -12.90 2.08
CA GLU A 201 15.16 -12.37 2.84
C GLU A 201 15.50 -10.93 2.42
N SER A 202 15.49 -10.64 1.12
CA SER A 202 15.77 -9.29 0.59
C SER A 202 14.82 -8.23 1.15
N MET A 203 13.53 -8.59 1.33
CA MET A 203 12.51 -7.74 1.93
C MET A 203 12.99 -7.08 3.23
N SER A 204 13.62 -7.84 4.12
CA SER A 204 14.15 -7.34 5.39
C SER A 204 15.62 -6.91 5.33
N ARG A 205 16.46 -7.60 4.57
CA ARG A 205 17.91 -7.33 4.46
C ARG A 205 18.21 -6.06 3.67
N ASP A 206 17.59 -5.95 2.50
CA ASP A 206 17.93 -4.97 1.46
C ASP A 206 16.95 -3.79 1.45
N TYR A 207 15.71 -4.01 1.89
CA TYR A 207 14.66 -2.97 1.96
C TYR A 207 14.20 -2.62 3.39
N GLY A 208 14.57 -3.40 4.42
CA GLY A 208 14.24 -3.12 5.82
C GLY A 208 12.77 -3.34 6.19
N ILE A 209 11.98 -3.98 5.33
CA ILE A 209 10.55 -4.19 5.54
C ILE A 209 10.36 -5.44 6.43
N CYS A 210 9.58 -5.29 7.50
CA CYS A 210 9.23 -6.42 8.37
C CYS A 210 8.12 -7.28 7.71
N PRO A 211 8.28 -8.61 7.61
CA PRO A 211 7.23 -9.48 7.06
C PRO A 211 6.00 -9.51 7.98
N SER A 212 4.81 -9.54 7.36
CA SER A 212 3.54 -9.79 8.06
C SER A 212 3.17 -11.28 8.07
N LEU A 213 2.09 -11.60 8.77
CA LEU A 213 1.38 -12.88 8.64
C LEU A 213 1.16 -13.27 7.17
N GLU A 214 0.67 -12.37 6.31
CA GLU A 214 0.46 -12.62 4.88
C GLU A 214 1.75 -13.04 4.15
N HIS A 215 2.87 -12.39 4.44
CA HIS A 215 4.16 -12.75 3.83
C HIS A 215 4.61 -14.14 4.29
N TYR A 216 4.50 -14.43 5.58
CA TYR A 216 4.81 -15.75 6.11
C TYR A 216 3.84 -16.83 5.60
N LEU A 217 2.57 -16.51 5.33
CA LEU A 217 1.57 -17.46 4.80
C LEU A 217 1.86 -17.82 3.34
N SER A 218 2.08 -16.85 2.46
CA SER A 218 2.47 -17.14 1.07
C SER A 218 3.81 -17.89 0.97
N PHE A 219 4.77 -17.53 1.82
CA PHE A 219 6.04 -18.25 1.91
C PHE A 219 5.89 -19.66 2.52
N LEU A 220 4.99 -19.85 3.49
CA LEU A 220 4.61 -21.17 4.02
C LEU A 220 3.97 -22.04 2.92
N ASN A 221 3.06 -21.50 2.13
CA ASN A 221 2.41 -22.20 1.02
C ASN A 221 3.40 -22.60 -0.08
N LEU A 222 4.40 -21.75 -0.36
CA LEU A 222 5.51 -22.10 -1.25
C LEU A 222 6.36 -23.25 -0.65
N LEU A 223 6.74 -23.16 0.63
CA LEU A 223 7.51 -24.21 1.32
C LEU A 223 6.75 -25.56 1.38
N LYS A 224 5.42 -25.54 1.59
CA LYS A 224 4.56 -26.75 1.60
C LYS A 224 4.69 -27.61 0.35
N LYS A 225 5.03 -27.03 -0.79
CA LYS A 225 5.23 -27.75 -2.07
C LYS A 225 6.54 -28.56 -2.13
N TYR A 226 7.51 -28.25 -1.27
CA TYR A 226 8.89 -28.77 -1.36
C TYR A 226 9.46 -29.33 -0.06
N LYS A 227 8.76 -29.20 1.07
CA LYS A 227 9.27 -29.56 2.41
C LYS A 227 8.20 -30.21 3.28
N THR A 228 8.64 -31.14 4.11
CA THR A 228 7.81 -31.73 5.17
C THR A 228 7.52 -30.72 6.29
N THR A 229 6.48 -30.96 7.07
CA THR A 229 6.14 -30.16 8.26
C THR A 229 7.30 -30.04 9.26
N SER A 230 8.16 -31.05 9.36
CA SER A 230 9.35 -31.03 10.22
C SER A 230 10.43 -30.07 9.69
N GLU A 231 10.79 -30.17 8.41
CA GLU A 231 11.76 -29.27 7.79
C GLU A 231 11.28 -27.82 7.75
N MET A 232 9.98 -27.60 7.51
CA MET A 232 9.39 -26.26 7.60
C MET A 232 9.55 -25.69 9.01
N ARG A 233 9.22 -26.46 10.05
CA ARG A 233 9.44 -26.03 11.45
C ARG A 233 10.91 -25.70 11.73
N GLU A 234 11.85 -26.52 11.29
CA GLU A 234 13.29 -26.20 11.42
C GLU A 234 13.63 -24.89 10.70
N TYR A 235 13.14 -24.69 9.47
CA TYR A 235 13.42 -23.51 8.66
C TYR A 235 12.95 -22.21 9.35
N PHE A 236 11.68 -22.14 9.74
CA PHE A 236 11.08 -20.97 10.40
C PHE A 236 11.74 -20.67 11.76
N LEU A 237 12.16 -21.70 12.52
CA LEU A 237 12.77 -21.53 13.84
C LEU A 237 14.27 -21.22 13.78
N THR A 238 15.01 -21.74 12.79
CA THR A 238 16.49 -21.70 12.78
C THR A 238 17.10 -20.91 11.63
N LYS A 239 16.58 -21.01 10.40
CA LYS A 239 17.24 -20.49 9.19
C LYS A 239 16.82 -19.07 8.83
N MET A 240 15.56 -18.69 9.08
CA MET A 240 15.03 -17.40 8.65
C MET A 240 15.71 -16.20 9.32
N LEU A 241 16.17 -15.24 8.51
CA LEU A 241 16.68 -13.93 8.94
C LEU A 241 15.64 -13.15 9.76
N SER A 242 14.41 -13.06 9.24
CA SER A 242 13.26 -12.44 9.91
C SER A 242 12.33 -13.52 10.46
N LYS A 243 12.55 -13.94 11.71
CA LYS A 243 11.72 -14.96 12.37
C LYS A 243 10.32 -14.42 12.70
N PRO A 244 9.26 -15.24 12.59
CA PRO A 244 7.91 -14.85 13.01
C PRO A 244 7.86 -14.56 14.51
N SER A 245 6.96 -13.65 14.92
CA SER A 245 6.66 -13.43 16.34
C SER A 245 6.05 -14.68 16.98
N THR A 246 6.02 -14.77 18.31
CA THR A 246 5.34 -15.90 18.98
C THR A 246 3.86 -16.00 18.61
N LYS A 247 3.21 -14.86 18.31
CA LYS A 247 1.81 -14.80 17.87
C LYS A 247 1.64 -15.31 16.43
N VAL A 248 2.42 -14.79 15.49
CA VAL A 248 2.38 -15.22 14.09
C VAL A 248 2.81 -16.69 13.96
N TRP A 249 3.83 -17.12 14.69
CA TRP A 249 4.26 -18.52 14.70
C TRP A 249 3.14 -19.46 15.15
N ARG A 250 2.37 -19.13 16.19
CA ARG A 250 1.20 -19.91 16.61
C ARG A 250 0.12 -20.01 15.53
N ILE A 251 -0.07 -18.95 14.73
CA ILE A 251 -1.02 -18.97 13.60
C ILE A 251 -0.49 -19.87 12.48
N LEU A 252 0.79 -19.73 12.10
CA LEU A 252 1.43 -20.57 11.08
C LEU A 252 1.46 -22.05 11.50
N GLU A 253 1.70 -22.33 12.79
CA GLU A 253 1.74 -23.70 13.30
C GLU A 253 0.34 -24.35 13.30
N ASN A 254 -0.73 -23.57 13.51
CA ASN A 254 -2.09 -24.05 13.29
C ASN A 254 -2.32 -24.39 11.80
N HIS A 255 -1.90 -23.53 10.87
CA HIS A 255 -1.97 -23.79 9.41
C HIS A 255 -1.07 -24.95 8.93
N LEU A 256 -0.16 -25.43 9.77
CA LEU A 256 0.63 -26.65 9.59
C LEU A 256 0.01 -27.91 10.25
N ARG A 257 -1.05 -27.75 11.05
CA ARG A 257 -1.75 -28.81 11.79
C ARG A 257 -3.15 -29.11 11.25
N THR A 258 -3.81 -28.17 10.58
CA THR A 258 -5.25 -28.25 10.22
C THR A 258 -5.56 -28.88 8.87
N GLU A 259 -4.57 -29.26 8.06
CA GLU A 259 -4.82 -29.84 6.73
C GLU A 259 -5.05 -31.36 6.77
N PRO A 260 -6.07 -31.90 6.06
CA PRO A 260 -6.23 -33.34 5.87
C PRO A 260 -5.06 -33.96 5.09
N LYS A 261 -4.80 -35.26 5.34
CA LYS A 261 -3.82 -36.04 4.56
C LYS A 261 -4.37 -36.47 3.19
N GLU A 262 -4.89 -35.54 2.39
CA GLU A 262 -5.34 -35.84 1.03
C GLU A 262 -4.17 -35.91 0.05
N GLN A 263 -3.63 -37.14 -0.07
CA GLN A 263 -3.05 -37.74 -1.27
C GLN A 263 -2.05 -36.92 -2.11
N MET A 264 -0.83 -37.43 -2.22
CA MET A 264 0.05 -37.20 -3.38
C MET A 264 -0.62 -37.65 -4.67
N LYS A 265 -1.46 -36.80 -5.27
CA LYS A 265 -1.99 -37.02 -6.62
C LYS A 265 -0.87 -36.74 -7.62
N GLN A 266 -0.69 -37.67 -8.56
CA GLN A 266 0.44 -37.69 -9.49
C GLN A 266 0.49 -36.41 -10.32
N THR A 267 1.71 -35.92 -10.56
CA THR A 267 1.98 -34.77 -11.44
C THR A 267 1.46 -35.05 -12.86
N PRO A 268 0.56 -34.22 -13.41
CA PRO A 268 0.31 -34.22 -14.85
C PRO A 268 1.63 -33.89 -15.56
N ASN A 269 2.00 -34.67 -16.57
CA ASN A 269 3.28 -34.54 -17.27
C ASN A 269 3.34 -33.25 -18.12
N LEU A 270 3.69 -32.13 -17.48
CA LEU A 270 4.19 -30.93 -18.16
C LEU A 270 5.57 -31.26 -18.74
N LYS A 271 5.58 -31.70 -20.01
CA LYS A 271 6.79 -32.02 -20.76
C LYS A 271 7.73 -30.81 -20.75
N LEU A 272 8.96 -31.00 -20.26
CA LEU A 272 10.04 -30.05 -20.46
C LEU A 272 10.26 -29.85 -21.96
N ASN A 273 9.80 -28.72 -22.50
CA ASN A 273 10.02 -28.39 -23.89
C ASN A 273 11.44 -27.84 -24.05
N LYS A 274 12.43 -28.73 -24.00
CA LYS A 274 13.84 -28.42 -24.27
C LYS A 274 14.00 -28.02 -25.74
N ASN A 275 13.76 -26.76 -26.05
CA ASN A 275 14.26 -26.07 -27.24
C ASN A 275 14.10 -24.55 -27.10
N ASN A 276 15.12 -23.91 -26.52
CA ASN A 276 15.69 -22.64 -26.98
C ASN A 276 16.90 -22.27 -26.11
N MET A 277 18.06 -22.85 -26.43
CA MET A 277 19.34 -22.30 -25.98
C MET A 277 19.64 -21.04 -26.82
N VAL A 278 19.47 -19.85 -26.24
CA VAL A 278 20.01 -18.60 -26.80
C VAL A 278 20.63 -17.76 -25.68
N ASN A 279 21.95 -17.83 -25.59
CA ASN A 279 22.87 -16.96 -24.85
C ASN A 279 22.42 -16.47 -23.45
N GLU A 280 22.82 -17.24 -22.45
CA GLU A 280 23.11 -16.70 -21.12
C GLU A 280 24.25 -15.66 -21.22
N ASN A 281 23.90 -14.37 -21.30
CA ASN A 281 24.81 -13.34 -20.82
C ASN A 281 24.80 -13.40 -19.28
N PRO A 282 25.94 -13.56 -18.59
CA PRO A 282 25.97 -13.60 -17.13
C PRO A 282 25.67 -12.20 -16.57
N VAL A 283 24.40 -11.95 -16.22
CA VAL A 283 23.92 -10.68 -15.64
C VAL A 283 24.41 -10.55 -14.20
N SER A 284 25.70 -10.26 -14.07
CA SER A 284 26.40 -9.92 -12.84
C SER A 284 26.02 -8.51 -12.35
N ASN A 285 24.75 -8.33 -11.98
CA ASN A 285 24.22 -7.10 -11.38
C ASN A 285 24.04 -7.22 -9.86
N SER A 286 25.07 -7.70 -9.18
CA SER A 286 25.28 -7.50 -7.74
C SER A 286 25.64 -6.04 -7.42
N LYS A 287 24.76 -5.09 -7.81
CA LYS A 287 24.91 -3.64 -7.59
C LYS A 287 23.56 -2.91 -7.66
N CYS A 288 22.92 -2.72 -6.51
CA CYS A 288 22.23 -1.47 -6.15
C CYS A 288 21.83 -1.35 -4.66
N ALA A 289 22.54 -2.02 -3.75
CA ALA A 289 22.60 -1.59 -2.36
C ALA A 289 23.65 -0.47 -2.25
N PRO A 290 23.31 0.75 -1.79
CA PRO A 290 24.30 1.81 -1.54
C PRO A 290 25.38 1.33 -0.55
N PRO A 291 26.67 1.58 -0.82
CA PRO A 291 27.75 1.20 0.09
C PRO A 291 27.50 1.76 1.50
N GLY A 292 27.29 0.86 2.47
CA GLY A 292 26.97 1.23 3.86
C GLY A 292 25.52 1.00 4.31
N LYS A 293 24.58 0.60 3.44
CA LYS A 293 23.17 0.32 3.85
C LYS A 293 23.08 -0.74 4.96
N GLU A 294 23.84 -1.84 4.83
CA GLU A 294 23.94 -2.89 5.84
C GLU A 294 24.50 -2.37 7.18
N LYS A 295 25.57 -1.56 7.13
CA LYS A 295 26.16 -0.94 8.33
C LYS A 295 25.16 -0.01 9.03
N ALA A 296 24.35 0.73 8.27
CA ALA A 296 23.29 1.57 8.81
C ALA A 296 22.19 0.74 9.51
N TYR A 297 21.77 -0.40 8.96
CA TYR A 297 20.85 -1.31 9.66
C TYR A 297 21.45 -1.87 10.97
N GLU A 298 22.75 -2.16 11.03
CA GLU A 298 23.35 -2.64 12.29
C GLU A 298 23.52 -1.53 13.34
N LYS A 299 24.00 -0.33 12.98
CA LYS A 299 23.99 0.82 13.92
C LYS A 299 22.56 1.15 14.37
N LEU A 300 21.54 1.00 13.52
CA LEU A 300 20.13 1.16 13.88
C LEU A 300 19.67 0.12 14.94
N ARG A 301 20.08 -1.15 14.80
CA ARG A 301 19.82 -2.20 15.82
C ARG A 301 20.54 -1.92 17.14
N LEU A 302 21.75 -1.37 17.10
CA LEU A 302 22.48 -0.95 18.31
C LEU A 302 21.80 0.25 18.99
N LEU A 303 21.52 1.31 18.23
CA LEU A 303 20.80 2.50 18.70
C LEU A 303 19.45 2.15 19.33
N SER A 304 18.72 1.19 18.77
CA SER A 304 17.45 0.72 19.34
C SER A 304 17.62 0.16 20.75
N LYS A 305 18.72 -0.56 21.02
CA LYS A 305 19.04 -1.08 22.37
C LYS A 305 19.45 0.06 23.31
N GLU A 306 20.20 1.05 22.82
CA GLU A 306 20.65 2.22 23.59
C GLU A 306 19.46 3.12 23.97
N VAL A 307 18.62 3.47 22.99
CA VAL A 307 17.41 4.28 23.18
C VAL A 307 16.39 3.56 24.08
N LYS A 308 16.16 2.25 23.93
CA LYS A 308 15.33 1.47 24.88
C LYS A 308 15.89 1.49 26.31
N LYS A 309 17.22 1.40 26.51
CA LYS A 309 17.85 1.56 27.85
C LYS A 309 17.62 2.97 28.42
N ALA A 310 17.56 3.99 27.57
CA ALA A 310 17.25 5.37 27.95
C ALA A 310 15.74 5.64 28.16
N GLY A 311 14.91 4.60 28.30
CA GLY A 311 13.49 4.72 28.68
C GLY A 311 12.50 4.85 27.52
N TYR A 312 12.94 4.68 26.26
CA TYR A 312 12.02 4.67 25.12
C TYR A 312 11.15 3.39 25.10
N VAL A 313 9.83 3.61 25.12
CA VAL A 313 8.81 2.61 24.85
C VAL A 313 8.24 2.87 23.44
N PRO A 314 8.20 1.87 22.53
CA PRO A 314 7.64 2.05 21.19
C PRO A 314 6.12 2.27 21.21
N ASP A 315 5.63 3.24 20.44
CA ASP A 315 4.18 3.50 20.32
C ASP A 315 3.64 2.89 19.02
N THR A 316 3.18 1.64 19.12
CA THR A 316 2.74 0.84 17.97
C THR A 316 1.45 1.33 17.29
N LYS A 317 0.74 2.33 17.85
CA LYS A 317 -0.41 2.95 17.18
C LYS A 317 -0.02 3.68 15.88
N TYR A 318 1.26 4.04 15.75
CA TYR A 318 1.80 4.63 14.52
C TYR A 318 2.13 3.62 13.41
N VAL A 319 1.96 2.31 13.67
CA VAL A 319 2.00 1.28 12.62
C VAL A 319 0.58 0.94 12.19
N LEU A 320 0.15 1.56 11.08
CA LEU A 320 -1.18 1.39 10.49
C LEU A 320 -1.37 0.04 9.79
N HIS A 321 -0.30 -0.72 9.55
CA HIS A 321 -0.38 -2.07 8.99
C HIS A 321 -0.98 -3.04 10.01
N ASP A 322 -1.78 -4.00 9.53
CA ASP A 322 -2.26 -5.09 10.36
C ASP A 322 -1.12 -6.11 10.58
N LEU A 323 -0.62 -6.10 11.81
CA LEU A 323 0.59 -6.76 12.27
C LEU A 323 0.41 -7.03 13.76
N ASP A 324 0.96 -8.13 14.26
CA ASP A 324 1.01 -8.34 15.71
C ASP A 324 1.93 -7.31 16.39
N GLN A 325 1.75 -7.09 17.69
CA GLN A 325 2.48 -6.09 18.47
C GLN A 325 4.02 -6.17 18.32
N GLU A 326 4.60 -7.36 18.26
CA GLU A 326 6.04 -7.58 18.12
C GLU A 326 6.52 -7.25 16.70
N ALA A 327 5.71 -7.56 15.69
CA ALA A 327 5.95 -7.12 14.31
C ALA A 327 5.76 -5.59 14.15
N LYS A 328 4.83 -4.96 14.89
CA LYS A 328 4.69 -3.49 14.93
C LYS A 328 5.92 -2.82 15.57
N GLU A 329 6.43 -3.32 16.70
CA GLU A 329 7.69 -2.82 17.26
C GLU A 329 8.86 -2.92 16.28
N ARG A 330 8.94 -4.00 15.50
CA ARG A 330 9.95 -4.18 14.46
C ARG A 330 9.74 -3.29 13.24
N ALA A 331 8.50 -2.97 12.86
CA ALA A 331 8.22 -1.99 11.81
C ALA A 331 8.67 -0.58 12.20
N LEU A 332 8.37 -0.14 13.44
CA LEU A 332 8.82 1.17 13.97
C LEU A 332 10.35 1.34 13.93
N LEU A 333 11.11 0.26 14.13
CA LEU A 333 12.57 0.29 14.08
C LEU A 333 13.08 0.75 12.71
N TYR A 334 12.48 0.29 11.62
CA TYR A 334 12.96 0.53 10.25
C TYR A 334 12.30 1.74 9.56
N HIS A 335 11.62 2.61 10.31
CA HIS A 335 11.14 3.89 9.79
C HIS A 335 12.29 4.74 9.22
N SER A 336 12.05 5.41 8.10
CA SER A 336 13.10 6.06 7.30
C SER A 336 13.85 7.17 8.03
N GLU A 337 13.22 7.87 8.99
CA GLU A 337 13.90 8.81 9.89
C GLU A 337 15.04 8.15 10.68
N ARG A 338 14.81 6.93 11.18
CA ARG A 338 15.77 6.22 12.03
C ARG A 338 16.91 5.62 11.21
N LEU A 339 16.61 5.14 10.00
CA LEU A 339 17.64 4.68 9.07
C LEU A 339 18.51 5.84 8.56
N ALA A 340 17.92 7.01 8.28
CA ALA A 340 18.65 8.23 7.94
C ALA A 340 19.56 8.70 9.10
N ILE A 341 19.10 8.60 10.34
CA ILE A 341 19.92 8.83 11.54
C ILE A 341 21.08 7.84 11.60
N ALA A 342 20.82 6.53 11.52
CA ALA A 342 21.87 5.53 11.65
C ALA A 342 22.94 5.66 10.56
N TYR A 343 22.53 5.95 9.32
CA TYR A 343 23.45 6.27 8.23
C TYR A 343 24.24 7.57 8.48
N GLY A 344 23.57 8.64 8.91
CA GLY A 344 24.20 9.92 9.23
C GLY A 344 25.22 9.83 10.39
N LEU A 345 24.94 9.02 11.42
CA LEU A 345 25.84 8.79 12.54
C LEU A 345 27.09 7.98 12.17
N ILE A 346 27.02 7.10 11.16
CA ILE A 346 28.19 6.41 10.59
C ILE A 346 28.97 7.36 9.67
N SER A 347 28.27 8.16 8.87
CA SER A 347 28.86 8.95 7.79
C SER A 347 29.35 10.34 8.21
N THR A 348 29.26 10.71 9.50
CA THR A 348 29.69 12.03 10.00
C THR A 348 30.45 11.93 11.33
N PRO A 349 31.49 12.78 11.54
CA PRO A 349 32.23 12.82 12.80
C PRO A 349 31.34 13.04 14.04
N PRO A 350 31.72 12.53 15.23
CA PRO A 350 31.04 12.83 16.49
C PRO A 350 30.80 14.34 16.70
N GLY A 351 29.66 14.69 17.29
CA GLY A 351 29.24 16.09 17.46
C GLY A 351 28.63 16.76 16.23
N THR A 352 28.77 16.19 15.01
CA THR A 352 28.16 16.79 13.80
C THR A 352 26.63 16.78 13.89
N THR A 353 26.02 17.97 13.78
CA THR A 353 24.57 18.17 13.69
C THR A 353 23.98 17.48 12.46
N LEU A 354 23.05 16.55 12.66
CA LEU A 354 22.41 15.84 11.55
C LEU A 354 21.17 16.58 11.05
N ARG A 355 21.09 16.77 9.73
CA ARG A 355 19.94 17.40 9.05
C ARG A 355 19.21 16.36 8.21
N ILE A 356 17.92 16.19 8.46
CA ILE A 356 17.08 15.16 7.84
C ILE A 356 15.86 15.84 7.22
N ILE A 357 15.54 15.51 5.98
CA ILE A 357 14.40 16.06 5.25
C ILE A 357 13.43 14.92 4.94
N LYS A 358 12.15 15.06 5.33
CA LYS A 358 11.08 14.12 5.02
C LYS A 358 9.92 14.83 4.33
N ASN A 359 9.39 14.20 3.29
CA ASN A 359 8.27 14.74 2.48
C ASN A 359 6.88 14.52 3.14
N LEU A 360 6.84 13.82 4.28
CA LEU A 360 5.68 13.53 5.11
C LEU A 360 5.98 13.95 6.55
N ARG A 361 4.93 14.27 7.34
CA ARG A 361 5.05 14.51 8.79
C ARG A 361 5.81 13.36 9.45
N ILE A 362 6.75 13.67 10.34
CA ILE A 362 7.39 12.66 11.21
C ILE A 362 6.30 11.93 12.02
N CYS A 363 6.40 10.62 12.30
CA CYS A 363 5.44 9.96 13.19
C CYS A 363 5.77 10.23 14.68
N GLY A 364 4.76 10.21 15.57
CA GLY A 364 4.96 10.60 16.97
C GLY A 364 5.93 9.69 17.73
N ASP A 365 5.94 8.40 17.38
CA ASP A 365 6.92 7.43 17.88
C ASP A 365 8.36 7.77 17.44
N CYS A 366 8.58 8.12 16.16
CA CYS A 366 9.89 8.57 15.71
C CYS A 366 10.28 9.92 16.32
N HIS A 367 9.33 10.85 16.50
CA HIS A 367 9.57 12.10 17.23
C HIS A 367 10.07 11.82 18.66
N ASN A 368 9.44 10.89 19.38
CA ASN A 368 9.87 10.51 20.73
C ASN A 368 11.22 9.77 20.74
N PHE A 369 11.48 8.89 19.77
CA PHE A 369 12.76 8.20 19.61
C PHE A 369 13.92 9.17 19.39
N ILE A 370 13.77 10.17 18.50
CA ILE A 370 14.81 11.18 18.23
C ILE A 370 15.00 12.09 19.43
N LYS A 371 13.90 12.48 20.12
CA LYS A 371 13.95 13.23 21.37
C LYS A 371 14.81 12.50 22.41
N ILE A 372 14.56 11.22 22.67
CA ILE A 372 15.32 10.42 23.63
C ILE A 372 16.77 10.20 23.17
N LEU A 373 17.02 9.95 21.88
CA LEU A 373 18.38 9.84 21.34
C LEU A 373 19.21 11.13 21.53
N SER A 374 18.57 12.30 21.40
CA SER A 374 19.23 13.61 21.56
C SER A 374 19.72 13.90 22.98
N SER A 375 19.32 13.13 24.00
CA SER A 375 19.80 13.33 25.38
C SER A 375 21.17 12.69 25.65
N PHE A 376 21.61 11.71 24.84
CA PHE A 376 22.83 10.94 25.12
C PHE A 376 23.82 10.82 23.95
N GLU A 377 23.39 10.90 22.68
CA GLU A 377 24.30 10.86 21.51
C GLU A 377 25.13 12.16 21.34
N LYS A 378 24.89 13.18 22.18
CA LYS A 378 25.62 14.47 22.22
C LYS A 378 25.74 15.15 20.85
N ARG A 379 24.65 15.09 20.08
CA ARG A 379 24.48 15.72 18.77
C ARG A 379 23.11 16.40 18.70
N GLU A 380 23.04 17.48 17.94
CA GLU A 380 21.76 18.07 17.55
C GLU A 380 21.19 17.34 16.32
N PHE A 381 19.87 17.18 16.27
CA PHE A 381 19.16 16.65 15.11
C PHE A 381 18.13 17.67 14.63
N ILE A 382 18.18 18.03 13.35
CA ILE A 382 17.23 18.94 12.72
C ILE A 382 16.43 18.14 11.70
N VAL A 383 15.18 17.83 12.02
CA VAL A 383 14.26 17.12 11.11
C VAL A 383 13.29 18.14 10.51
N ARG A 384 13.37 18.35 9.20
CA ARG A 384 12.35 19.09 8.44
C ARG A 384 11.31 18.10 7.92
N ASP A 385 10.05 18.33 8.24
CA ASP A 385 8.92 17.61 7.64
C ASP A 385 8.06 18.54 6.75
N ASN A 386 6.91 18.04 6.29
CA ASN A 386 6.01 18.81 5.43
C ASN A 386 5.15 19.86 6.14
N LYS A 387 5.36 20.10 7.45
CA LYS A 387 4.71 21.15 8.24
C LYS A 387 5.70 22.10 8.91
N ARG A 388 6.83 21.62 9.45
CA ARG A 388 7.79 22.45 10.20
C ARG A 388 9.20 21.86 10.28
N PHE A 389 10.08 22.60 10.93
CA PHE A 389 11.35 22.10 11.45
C PHE A 389 11.19 21.67 12.91
N HIS A 390 11.74 20.50 13.26
CA HIS A 390 11.83 19.96 14.61
C HIS A 390 13.32 19.89 14.97
N HIS A 391 13.75 20.73 15.91
CA HIS A 391 15.13 20.76 16.41
C HIS A 391 15.18 19.97 17.71
N PHE A 392 15.87 18.83 17.70
CA PHE A 392 16.05 17.96 18.86
C PHE A 392 17.43 18.16 19.48
N LYS A 393 17.45 18.41 20.79
CA LYS A 393 18.64 18.67 21.59
C LYS A 393 18.36 18.38 23.05
N ASP A 394 19.32 17.76 23.76
CA ASP A 394 19.31 17.56 25.22
C ASP A 394 17.99 16.97 25.77
N GLY A 395 17.39 16.03 25.04
CA GLY A 395 16.14 15.37 25.43
C GLY A 395 14.86 16.15 25.13
N LYS A 396 14.95 17.26 24.37
CA LYS A 396 13.83 18.17 24.06
C LYS A 396 13.68 18.38 22.56
N CYS A 397 12.50 18.86 22.14
CA CYS A 397 12.22 19.28 20.76
C CYS A 397 11.66 20.71 20.74
N SER A 398 12.03 21.51 19.73
CA SER A 398 11.54 22.88 19.51
C SER A 398 10.02 23.02 19.34
N CYS A 399 9.28 21.92 19.17
CA CYS A 399 7.82 21.92 19.07
C CYS A 399 7.08 21.83 20.41
N GLY A 400 7.78 21.64 21.54
CA GLY A 400 7.14 21.46 22.85
C GLY A 400 6.25 20.22 22.94
N ASP A 401 6.57 19.16 22.20
CA ASP A 401 5.80 17.91 22.07
C ASP A 401 4.37 18.06 21.49
N PHE A 402 4.01 19.22 20.92
CA PHE A 402 2.83 19.38 20.05
C PHE A 402 3.06 18.68 18.70
N TRP A 403 3.09 17.35 18.70
CA TRP A 403 3.42 16.51 17.54
C TRP A 403 2.45 16.68 16.36
#